data_AF-A0A838N411-F1
#
_entry.id   AF-A0A838N411-F1
#
_cell.length_a   1.000
_cell.length_b   1.000
_cell.length_c   1.000
_cell.angle_alpha   90.00
_cell.angle_beta   90.00
_cell.angle_gamma   90.00
#
_symmetry.space_group_name_H-M   'P 1'
#
loop_
_entity.id
_entity.type
_entity.pdbx_description
1 polymer ?
#
loop_
_entity_poly.entity_id
_entity_poly.type
_entity_poly.pdbx_seq_one_letter_code
_entity_poly.pdbx_strand_id
1 'polypeptide(L)'
;MLRVAILPLLASAVTAGAQDAVDVAGFRVTGTTLDQQRDGALQQSAPVGPYNQPEWTLQRSFSTSRVYVRPAGSVEFVQYWTPEFKDGEVEHSFREEIEIGLPYRFQLDLYQNWGIDEEGDSFYKGSSVELRYALADWGRIPLNPTLYAEWNFNDDAPDVWELKLLLGETFARRWNWAANIVFEQETGGERETEIALSSSLSYALIDRTLNVGVEGLIERKTEKGARDDPEYEVLLGPSVNVRPTRNSFITAAPLFGLTDDSPDVEVFIVAGLEFKFGGPRGADEEEGPRAPASMFGR
;
A
#
# COMPACT_ATOMS: atom_id res chain seq x y z
N MET A 1 43.25 -5.16 17.68
CA MET A 1 42.95 -6.61 17.71
C MET A 1 41.50 -6.78 18.12
N LEU A 2 40.61 -6.96 17.14
CA LEU A 2 39.21 -7.32 17.33
C LEU A 2 38.85 -8.20 16.13
N ARG A 3 38.58 -9.49 16.36
CA ARG A 3 38.24 -10.45 15.31
C ARG A 3 36.73 -10.44 15.12
N VAL A 4 36.27 -9.91 13.98
CA VAL A 4 34.90 -10.03 13.52
C VAL A 4 34.74 -11.44 12.91
N ALA A 5 33.85 -12.24 13.49
CA ALA A 5 33.48 -13.54 12.95
C ALA A 5 32.37 -13.32 11.90
N ILE A 6 32.72 -13.53 10.63
CA ILE A 6 31.77 -13.55 9.52
C ILE A 6 31.12 -14.94 9.50
N LEU A 7 29.82 -15.02 9.77
CA LEU A 7 29.01 -16.21 9.57
C LEU A 7 28.68 -16.34 8.07
N PRO A 8 28.97 -17.48 7.40
CA PRO A 8 28.50 -17.68 6.03
C PRO A 8 27.02 -18.06 6.04
N LEU A 9 26.18 -17.24 5.42
CA LEU A 9 24.81 -17.62 5.07
C LEU A 9 24.88 -18.65 3.93
N LEU A 10 24.42 -19.87 4.19
CA LEU A 10 24.26 -20.92 3.19
C LEU A 10 23.10 -20.55 2.25
N ALA A 11 23.43 -20.07 1.05
CA ALA A 11 22.49 -19.95 -0.05
C ALA A 11 22.13 -21.35 -0.56
N SER A 12 20.91 -21.80 -0.27
CA SER A 12 20.34 -22.98 -0.93
C SER A 12 19.79 -22.54 -2.29
N ALA A 13 20.53 -22.83 -3.35
CA ALA A 13 20.07 -22.66 -4.71
C ALA A 13 18.94 -23.68 -4.97
N VAL A 14 17.70 -23.21 -5.12
CA VAL A 14 16.63 -24.03 -5.70
C VAL A 14 16.84 -24.02 -7.21
N THR A 15 17.41 -25.11 -7.73
CA THR A 15 17.39 -25.39 -9.16
C THR A 15 15.95 -25.66 -9.59
N ALA A 16 15.35 -24.74 -10.34
CA ALA A 16 14.13 -25.01 -11.09
C ALA A 16 14.45 -26.01 -12.21
N GLY A 17 14.32 -27.31 -11.90
CA GLY A 17 14.35 -28.35 -12.90
C GLY A 17 13.04 -28.34 -13.69
N ALA A 18 13.12 -28.12 -15.00
CA ALA A 18 12.04 -28.47 -15.92
C ALA A 18 11.72 -29.95 -15.72
N GLN A 19 10.48 -30.27 -15.35
CA GLN A 19 10.04 -31.65 -15.21
C GLN A 19 9.14 -32.02 -16.38
N ASP A 20 9.70 -32.84 -17.26
CA ASP A 20 9.00 -33.57 -18.31
C ASP A 20 7.86 -34.41 -17.71
N ALA A 21 6.71 -34.36 -18.36
CA ALA A 21 5.57 -35.20 -18.02
C ALA A 21 5.92 -36.66 -18.34
N VAL A 22 6.04 -37.50 -17.30
CA VAL A 22 6.16 -38.94 -17.45
C VAL A 22 4.76 -39.55 -17.46
N ASP A 23 4.39 -40.12 -18.60
CA ASP A 23 3.14 -40.84 -18.79
C ASP A 23 3.31 -42.29 -18.32
N VAL A 24 2.67 -42.65 -17.20
CA VAL A 24 2.59 -44.03 -16.73
C VAL A 24 1.12 -44.39 -16.55
N ALA A 25 0.64 -45.23 -17.46
CA ALA A 25 -0.56 -46.05 -17.35
C ALA A 25 -1.81 -45.35 -16.76
N GLY A 26 -2.41 -44.45 -17.55
CA GLY A 26 -3.85 -44.18 -17.49
C GLY A 26 -4.35 -43.26 -16.38
N PHE A 27 -3.47 -42.58 -15.64
CA PHE A 27 -3.86 -41.51 -14.72
C PHE A 27 -3.18 -40.20 -15.10
N ARG A 28 -3.94 -39.26 -15.66
CA ARG A 28 -3.48 -37.89 -15.88
C ARG A 28 -3.59 -37.14 -14.55
N VAL A 29 -2.52 -37.11 -13.76
CA VAL A 29 -2.42 -36.21 -12.62
C VAL A 29 -2.07 -34.83 -13.17
N THR A 30 -3.08 -34.02 -13.47
CA THR A 30 -2.88 -32.57 -13.59
C THR A 30 -2.57 -32.05 -12.20
N GLY A 31 -1.37 -31.52 -11.99
CA GLY A 31 -1.00 -30.80 -10.78
C GLY A 31 -1.77 -29.49 -10.65
N THR A 32 -3.07 -29.57 -10.45
CA THR A 32 -3.81 -28.58 -9.67
C THR A 32 -3.64 -29.01 -8.22
N THR A 33 -2.92 -28.20 -7.44
CA THR A 33 -2.79 -28.38 -6.00
C THR A 33 -4.18 -28.58 -5.39
N LEU A 34 -4.46 -29.82 -5.00
CA LEU A 34 -5.71 -30.25 -4.34
C LEU A 34 -5.93 -29.58 -2.97
N ASP A 35 -5.00 -28.72 -2.53
CA ASP A 35 -5.14 -27.88 -1.34
C ASP A 35 -6.11 -26.70 -1.51
N GLN A 36 -6.45 -26.31 -2.74
CA GLN A 36 -7.45 -25.22 -2.95
C GLN A 36 -8.90 -25.65 -2.70
N GLN A 37 -9.21 -26.96 -2.69
CA GLN A 37 -10.60 -27.44 -2.58
C GLN A 37 -10.99 -28.05 -1.23
N ARG A 38 -10.04 -28.28 -0.30
CA ARG A 38 -10.34 -29.00 0.95
C ARG A 38 -10.48 -28.14 2.21
N ASP A 39 -10.01 -26.89 2.19
CA ASP A 39 -10.22 -25.92 3.26
C ASP A 39 -10.75 -24.62 2.64
N GLY A 40 -12.01 -24.27 2.93
CA GLY A 40 -12.78 -23.22 2.25
C GLY A 40 -11.97 -21.99 1.81
N ALA A 41 -12.06 -21.66 0.51
CA ALA A 41 -11.38 -20.53 -0.10
C ALA A 41 -11.67 -19.23 0.69
N LEU A 42 -10.62 -18.49 1.03
CA LEU A 42 -10.76 -17.18 1.67
C LEU A 42 -11.24 -16.17 0.64
N GLN A 43 -12.21 -15.36 1.04
CA GLN A 43 -12.79 -14.38 0.13
C GLN A 43 -11.78 -13.28 -0.22
N GLN A 44 -10.92 -12.87 0.72
CA GLN A 44 -9.92 -11.84 0.47
C GLN A 44 -8.88 -12.24 -0.61
N SER A 45 -8.71 -13.54 -0.86
CA SER A 45 -7.80 -14.09 -1.88
C SER A 45 -8.53 -14.36 -3.19
N ALA A 46 -9.86 -14.16 -3.23
CA ALA A 46 -10.64 -14.36 -4.43
C ALA A 46 -10.20 -13.34 -5.50
N PRO A 47 -9.97 -13.78 -6.75
CA PRO A 47 -9.66 -12.87 -7.82
C PRO A 47 -10.85 -11.97 -8.13
N VAL A 48 -10.58 -10.68 -8.33
CA VAL A 48 -11.56 -9.64 -8.59
C VAL A 48 -11.12 -8.72 -9.72
N GLY A 49 -12.11 -8.11 -10.37
CA GLY A 49 -11.89 -7.12 -11.42
C GLY A 49 -11.26 -7.70 -12.70
N PRO A 50 -10.98 -6.83 -13.68
CA PRO A 50 -10.46 -7.23 -14.98
C PRO A 50 -9.00 -7.70 -14.95
N TYR A 51 -8.29 -7.47 -13.84
CA TYR A 51 -6.84 -7.73 -13.73
C TYR A 51 -6.49 -8.90 -12.81
N ASN A 52 -7.50 -9.69 -12.39
CA ASN A 52 -7.32 -10.90 -11.60
C ASN A 52 -6.59 -10.68 -10.25
N GLN A 53 -6.63 -9.45 -9.71
CA GLN A 53 -6.03 -9.12 -8.42
C GLN A 53 -6.86 -9.71 -7.27
N PRO A 54 -6.27 -10.06 -6.13
CA PRO A 54 -7.02 -10.58 -4.99
C PRO A 54 -7.83 -9.45 -4.30
N GLU A 55 -8.99 -9.79 -3.73
CA GLU A 55 -9.91 -8.83 -3.10
C GLU A 55 -9.24 -7.93 -2.05
N TRP A 56 -8.22 -8.40 -1.34
CA TRP A 56 -7.51 -7.58 -0.35
C TRP A 56 -6.79 -6.37 -0.95
N THR A 57 -6.53 -6.34 -2.25
CA THR A 57 -5.86 -5.22 -2.94
C THR A 57 -6.83 -4.13 -3.40
N LEU A 58 -8.15 -4.33 -3.27
CA LEU A 58 -9.15 -3.35 -3.71
C LEU A 58 -9.21 -2.11 -2.83
N GLN A 59 -8.89 -2.30 -1.55
CA GLN A 59 -8.88 -1.30 -0.51
C GLN A 59 -7.54 -1.38 0.18
N ARG A 60 -7.12 -0.27 0.78
CA ARG A 60 -5.87 -0.24 1.53
C ARG A 60 -5.86 -1.31 2.62
N SER A 61 -4.80 -2.11 2.62
CA SER A 61 -4.53 -3.16 3.62
C SER A 61 -3.37 -2.83 4.55
N PHE A 62 -2.58 -1.80 4.22
CA PHE A 62 -1.37 -1.36 4.91
C PHE A 62 -1.34 0.16 4.96
N SER A 63 -0.77 0.72 6.02
CA SER A 63 -0.76 2.17 6.23
C SER A 63 0.40 2.82 5.46
N THR A 64 1.58 2.20 5.47
CA THR A 64 2.81 2.76 4.86
C THR A 64 3.16 2.15 3.50
N SER A 65 2.51 1.04 3.12
CA SER A 65 2.75 0.40 1.83
C SER A 65 1.50 0.40 0.93
N ARG A 66 1.75 0.53 -0.37
CA ARG A 66 0.74 0.44 -1.44
C ARG A 66 1.02 -0.75 -2.33
N VAL A 67 -0.04 -1.30 -2.93
CA VAL A 67 0.07 -2.37 -3.91
C VAL A 67 -0.88 -2.12 -5.06
N TYR A 68 -0.39 -2.41 -6.27
CA TYR A 68 -1.21 -2.55 -7.47
C TYR A 68 -2.11 -1.34 -7.78
N VAL A 69 -2.96 -1.50 -8.79
CA VAL A 69 -3.94 -0.48 -9.20
C VAL A 69 -5.35 -0.87 -8.78
N ARG A 70 -6.23 0.12 -8.68
CA ARG A 70 -7.65 -0.05 -8.49
C ARG A 70 -8.32 -0.53 -9.78
N PRO A 71 -9.40 -1.32 -9.70
CA PRO A 71 -10.14 -1.75 -10.89
C PRO A 71 -10.69 -0.57 -11.69
N ALA A 72 -10.69 -0.69 -13.01
CA ALA A 72 -11.25 0.32 -13.89
C ALA A 72 -12.73 0.65 -13.53
N GLY A 73 -13.06 1.95 -13.44
CA GLY A 73 -14.41 2.44 -13.12
C GLY A 73 -14.73 2.51 -11.62
N SER A 74 -13.73 2.27 -10.76
CA SER A 74 -13.87 2.42 -9.32
C SER A 74 -13.31 3.78 -8.87
N VAL A 75 -13.92 4.39 -7.84
CA VAL A 75 -13.46 5.64 -7.18
C VAL A 75 -13.37 5.40 -5.68
N GLU A 76 -12.33 5.88 -5.01
CA GLU A 76 -12.22 5.78 -3.54
C GLU A 76 -11.82 7.13 -2.99
N PHE A 77 -12.51 7.56 -1.92
CA PHE A 77 -12.07 8.69 -1.12
C PHE A 77 -11.28 8.14 0.07
N VAL A 78 -10.10 8.69 0.33
CA VAL A 78 -9.23 8.28 1.42
C VAL A 78 -8.80 9.49 2.24
N GLN A 79 -8.89 9.39 3.55
CA GLN A 79 -8.38 10.37 4.51
C GLN A 79 -7.22 9.75 5.27
N TYR A 80 -6.13 10.50 5.39
CA TYR A 80 -5.00 10.20 6.24
C TYR A 80 -4.94 11.21 7.38
N TRP A 81 -4.51 10.71 8.52
CA TRP A 81 -4.05 11.49 9.64
C TRP A 81 -2.78 10.83 10.17
N THR A 82 -1.69 11.58 10.14
CA THR A 82 -0.37 11.13 10.58
C THR A 82 0.15 12.07 11.66
N PRO A 83 -0.09 11.78 12.94
CA PRO A 83 0.63 12.42 14.03
C PRO A 83 2.05 11.84 14.14
N GLU A 84 3.03 12.73 14.18
CA GLU A 84 4.44 12.43 14.42
C GLU A 84 4.84 13.03 15.77
N PHE A 85 5.52 12.23 16.60
CA PHE A 85 6.02 12.63 17.91
C PHE A 85 7.54 12.58 17.90
N LYS A 86 8.19 13.71 18.12
CA LYS A 86 9.66 13.82 18.13
C LYS A 86 10.09 14.86 19.17
N ASP A 87 11.04 14.51 20.02
CA ASP A 87 11.63 15.40 21.03
C ASP A 87 10.63 16.12 21.96
N GLY A 88 9.45 15.51 22.18
CA GLY A 88 8.37 16.06 23.02
C GLY A 88 7.41 17.00 22.30
N GLU A 89 7.61 17.24 21.01
CA GLU A 89 6.72 17.97 20.11
C GLU A 89 5.81 17.00 19.33
N VAL A 90 4.70 17.50 18.78
CA VAL A 90 3.80 16.72 17.92
C VAL A 90 3.41 17.52 16.69
N GLU A 91 3.68 16.96 15.52
CA GLU A 91 3.17 17.49 14.26
C GLU A 91 1.97 16.65 13.79
N HIS A 92 0.96 17.31 13.25
CA HIS A 92 -0.19 16.63 12.65
C HIS A 92 -0.26 16.91 11.15
N SER A 93 -0.15 15.84 10.36
CA SER A 93 -0.37 15.89 8.91
C SER A 93 -1.69 15.24 8.51
N PHE A 94 -2.40 15.86 7.57
CA PHE A 94 -3.63 15.36 6.97
C PHE A 94 -3.52 15.31 5.45
N ARG A 95 -4.00 14.22 4.85
CA ARG A 95 -4.10 14.06 3.40
C ARG A 95 -5.49 13.59 3.02
N GLU A 96 -6.12 14.29 2.10
CA GLU A 96 -7.35 13.86 1.43
C GLU A 96 -6.99 13.37 0.03
N GLU A 97 -7.49 12.21 -0.36
CA GLU A 97 -7.16 11.57 -1.63
C GLU A 97 -8.43 11.10 -2.33
N ILE A 98 -8.50 11.34 -3.63
CA ILE A 98 -9.48 10.70 -4.53
C ILE A 98 -8.70 9.78 -5.47
N GLU A 99 -8.86 8.48 -5.29
CA GLU A 99 -8.27 7.45 -6.15
C GLU A 99 -9.23 7.07 -7.28
N ILE A 100 -8.74 6.95 -8.51
CA ILE A 100 -9.57 6.64 -9.69
C ILE A 100 -8.93 5.49 -10.47
N GLY A 101 -9.61 4.33 -10.51
CA GLY A 101 -9.21 3.20 -11.33
C GLY A 101 -9.54 3.44 -12.80
N LEU A 102 -8.54 3.38 -13.67
CA LEU A 102 -8.65 3.60 -15.11
C LEU A 102 -8.48 2.28 -15.89
N PRO A 103 -8.98 2.21 -17.15
CA PRO A 103 -8.70 1.08 -18.03
C PRO A 103 -7.20 0.85 -18.26
N TYR A 104 -6.87 -0.33 -18.78
CA TYR A 104 -5.49 -0.70 -19.13
C TYR A 104 -4.49 -0.67 -17.97
N ARG A 105 -4.94 -0.99 -16.74
CA ARG A 105 -4.12 -1.06 -15.53
C ARG A 105 -3.51 0.27 -15.11
N PHE A 106 -4.22 1.36 -15.37
CA PHE A 106 -3.86 2.68 -14.88
C PHE A 106 -4.70 3.07 -13.67
N GLN A 107 -4.14 3.94 -12.84
CA GLN A 107 -4.85 4.62 -11.76
C GLN A 107 -4.34 6.06 -11.67
N LEU A 108 -5.24 6.98 -11.38
CA LEU A 108 -4.97 8.41 -11.18
C LEU A 108 -5.48 8.80 -9.79
N ASP A 109 -4.61 9.36 -8.98
CA ASP A 109 -4.94 9.81 -7.63
C ASP A 109 -4.69 11.32 -7.51
N LEU A 110 -5.60 12.01 -6.82
CA LEU A 110 -5.55 13.45 -6.59
C LEU A 110 -5.55 13.74 -5.10
N TYR A 111 -4.64 14.60 -4.66
CA TYR A 111 -4.37 14.84 -3.25
C TYR A 111 -4.60 16.29 -2.84
N GLN A 112 -5.03 16.49 -1.59
CA GLN A 112 -4.92 17.75 -0.85
C GLN A 112 -4.22 17.47 0.48
N ASN A 113 -3.15 18.20 0.76
CA ASN A 113 -2.33 18.04 1.96
C ASN A 113 -2.50 19.25 2.88
N TRP A 114 -2.64 19.00 4.18
CA TRP A 114 -2.82 20.00 5.23
C TRP A 114 -1.98 19.65 6.45
N GLY A 115 -1.59 20.66 7.22
CA GLY A 115 -0.94 20.51 8.52
C GLY A 115 -1.71 21.21 9.63
N ILE A 116 -1.41 20.85 10.87
CA ILE A 116 -1.73 21.64 12.05
C ILE A 116 -0.42 21.90 12.78
N ASP A 117 -0.14 23.16 13.06
CA ASP A 117 1.04 23.59 13.82
C ASP A 117 0.86 23.42 15.33
N GLU A 118 1.88 23.78 16.11
CA GLU A 118 1.88 23.66 17.57
C GLU A 118 0.82 24.55 18.24
N GLU A 119 0.44 25.66 17.61
CA GLU A 119 -0.61 26.57 18.06
C GLU A 119 -2.03 26.04 17.78
N GLY A 120 -2.14 25.00 16.95
CA GLY A 120 -3.40 24.40 16.55
C GLY A 120 -4.05 25.05 15.33
N ASP A 121 -3.32 25.91 14.62
CA ASP A 121 -3.78 26.54 13.39
C ASP A 121 -3.56 25.59 12.20
N SER A 122 -4.59 25.44 11.36
CA SER A 122 -4.51 24.62 10.16
C SER A 122 -3.87 25.39 9.02
N PHE A 123 -2.93 24.78 8.30
CA PHE A 123 -2.32 25.35 7.10
C PHE A 123 -2.37 24.36 5.93
N TYR A 124 -2.35 24.90 4.73
CA TYR A 124 -2.36 24.12 3.50
C TYR A 124 -0.90 23.80 3.12
N LYS A 125 -0.61 22.53 2.84
CA LYS A 125 0.75 22.08 2.46
C LYS A 125 0.93 21.99 0.94
N GLY A 126 -0.15 21.69 0.20
CA GLY A 126 -0.06 21.53 -1.23
C GLY A 126 -1.07 20.54 -1.82
N SER A 127 -1.02 20.40 -3.14
CA SER A 127 -1.81 19.43 -3.91
C SER A 127 -0.88 18.49 -4.64
N SER A 128 -1.33 17.27 -4.91
CA SER A 128 -0.50 16.33 -5.66
C SER A 128 -1.31 15.55 -6.69
N VAL A 129 -0.63 15.09 -7.73
CA VAL A 129 -1.18 14.21 -8.77
C VAL A 129 -0.29 12.99 -8.88
N GLU A 130 -0.87 11.81 -8.66
CA GLU A 130 -0.19 10.53 -8.86
C GLU A 130 -0.76 9.79 -10.07
N LEU A 131 0.14 9.18 -10.84
CA LEU A 131 -0.20 8.15 -11.82
C LEU A 131 0.43 6.82 -11.43
N ARG A 132 -0.37 5.76 -11.47
CA ARG A 132 0.07 4.39 -11.21
C ARG A 132 -0.21 3.49 -12.41
N TYR A 133 0.72 2.57 -12.71
CA TYR A 133 0.62 1.62 -13.82
C TYR A 133 1.09 0.22 -13.42
N ALA A 134 0.19 -0.76 -13.42
CA ALA A 134 0.58 -2.16 -13.17
C ALA A 134 1.13 -2.83 -14.45
N LEU A 135 2.34 -3.39 -14.35
CA LEU A 135 3.09 -3.87 -15.51
C LEU A 135 2.46 -5.11 -16.18
N ALA A 136 1.68 -5.89 -15.43
CA ALA A 136 0.93 -7.02 -15.92
C ALA A 136 -0.31 -7.25 -15.05
N ASP A 137 -1.22 -8.12 -15.51
CA ASP A 137 -2.30 -8.63 -14.65
C ASP A 137 -1.70 -9.38 -13.45
N TRP A 138 -2.42 -9.41 -12.34
CA TRP A 138 -1.93 -10.02 -11.10
C TRP A 138 -1.59 -11.51 -11.31
N GLY A 139 -0.45 -11.93 -10.74
CA GLY A 139 0.10 -13.28 -10.82
C GLY A 139 0.80 -13.61 -12.14
N ARG A 140 0.89 -12.68 -13.10
CA ARG A 140 1.55 -12.94 -14.40
C ARG A 140 3.07 -12.87 -14.32
N ILE A 141 3.60 -12.01 -13.47
CA ILE A 141 5.03 -11.85 -13.20
C ILE A 141 5.24 -11.75 -11.68
N PRO A 142 6.39 -12.20 -11.15
CA PRO A 142 6.61 -12.25 -9.71
C PRO A 142 6.43 -10.89 -9.04
N LEU A 143 5.81 -10.89 -7.85
CA LEU A 143 5.66 -9.73 -6.98
C LEU A 143 4.80 -8.57 -7.54
N ASN A 144 4.11 -8.78 -8.66
CA ASN A 144 3.11 -7.85 -9.21
C ASN A 144 3.59 -6.39 -9.31
N PRO A 145 4.76 -6.14 -9.93
CA PRO A 145 5.40 -4.83 -9.96
C PRO A 145 4.49 -3.79 -10.61
N THR A 146 4.35 -2.68 -9.90
CA THR A 146 3.51 -1.55 -10.28
C THR A 146 4.34 -0.28 -10.18
N LEU A 147 4.33 0.52 -11.24
CA LEU A 147 5.04 1.80 -11.29
C LEU A 147 4.13 2.90 -10.75
N TYR A 148 4.74 3.86 -10.10
CA TYR A 148 4.11 5.01 -9.48
C TYR A 148 4.95 6.24 -9.82
N ALA A 149 4.29 7.32 -10.18
CA ALA A 149 4.89 8.63 -10.32
C ALA A 149 3.96 9.69 -9.76
N GLU A 150 4.48 10.56 -8.90
CA GLU A 150 3.73 11.66 -8.30
C GLU A 150 4.46 12.98 -8.52
N TRP A 151 3.67 14.04 -8.68
CA TRP A 151 4.13 15.42 -8.59
C TRP A 151 3.39 16.12 -7.45
N ASN A 152 4.14 16.64 -6.49
CA ASN A 152 3.67 17.46 -5.39
C ASN A 152 3.86 18.93 -5.75
N PHE A 153 2.75 19.67 -5.80
CA PHE A 153 2.68 21.12 -5.91
C PHE A 153 2.62 21.69 -4.49
N ASN A 154 3.77 22.06 -3.95
CA ASN A 154 3.89 22.47 -2.55
C ASN A 154 3.57 23.97 -2.39
N ASP A 155 2.92 24.33 -1.29
CA ASP A 155 2.63 25.72 -0.93
C ASP A 155 3.82 26.30 -0.14
N ASP A 156 4.35 27.44 -0.60
CA ASP A 156 5.53 28.12 0.00
C ASP A 156 6.80 27.26 0.20
N ALA A 157 6.90 26.11 -0.48
CA ALA A 157 8.05 25.22 -0.49
C ALA A 157 8.37 24.72 -1.92
N PRO A 158 9.57 24.17 -2.19
CA PRO A 158 9.87 23.60 -3.50
C PRO A 158 8.92 22.47 -3.89
N ASP A 159 8.49 22.44 -5.16
CA ASP A 159 7.79 21.28 -5.73
C ASP A 159 8.67 20.03 -5.67
N VAL A 160 8.03 18.87 -5.62
CA VAL A 160 8.69 17.57 -5.51
C VAL A 160 8.15 16.61 -6.55
N TRP A 161 9.01 15.77 -7.10
CA TRP A 161 8.59 14.60 -7.84
C TRP A 161 9.05 13.32 -7.15
N GLU A 162 8.18 12.31 -7.19
CA GLU A 162 8.41 11.03 -6.53
C GLU A 162 8.17 9.89 -7.52
N LEU A 163 9.04 8.88 -7.48
CA LEU A 163 8.88 7.62 -8.21
C LEU A 163 8.88 6.48 -7.21
N LYS A 164 7.92 5.55 -7.37
CA LYS A 164 7.89 4.32 -6.59
C LYS A 164 7.80 3.08 -7.45
N LEU A 165 8.44 2.01 -7.00
CA LEU A 165 8.15 0.64 -7.41
C LEU A 165 7.36 -0.04 -6.30
N LEU A 166 6.10 -0.36 -6.56
CA LEU A 166 5.24 -1.09 -5.64
C LEU A 166 5.29 -2.59 -5.96
N LEU A 167 5.47 -3.40 -4.93
CA LEU A 167 5.50 -4.86 -4.97
C LEU A 167 4.45 -5.40 -4.00
N GLY A 168 3.81 -6.51 -4.37
CA GLY A 168 2.84 -7.17 -3.50
C GLY A 168 2.66 -8.63 -3.84
N GLU A 169 2.40 -9.44 -2.82
CA GLU A 169 2.17 -10.88 -2.99
C GLU A 169 1.33 -11.47 -1.85
N THR A 170 0.70 -12.62 -2.11
CA THR A 170 0.09 -13.48 -1.08
C THR A 170 0.97 -14.72 -0.91
N PHE A 171 1.91 -14.68 0.05
CA PHE A 171 2.91 -15.76 0.22
C PHE A 171 2.36 -17.04 0.85
N ALA A 172 1.25 -16.94 1.58
CA ALA A 172 0.56 -18.08 2.17
C ALA A 172 -0.93 -17.72 2.36
N ARG A 173 -1.77 -18.71 2.71
CA ARG A 173 -3.25 -18.58 2.65
C ARG A 173 -3.81 -17.27 3.23
N ARG A 174 -3.28 -16.80 4.35
CA ARG A 174 -3.76 -15.60 5.07
C ARG A 174 -2.75 -14.46 5.15
N TRP A 175 -1.60 -14.63 4.50
CA TRP A 175 -0.47 -13.71 4.62
C TRP A 175 -0.37 -12.86 3.37
N ASN A 176 -0.64 -11.57 3.53
CA ASN A 176 -0.52 -10.57 2.46
C ASN A 176 0.72 -9.72 2.76
N TRP A 177 1.48 -9.42 1.73
CA TRP A 177 2.72 -8.64 1.84
C TRP A 177 2.77 -7.53 0.80
N ALA A 178 3.40 -6.43 1.16
CA ALA A 178 3.70 -5.31 0.29
C ALA A 178 5.10 -4.77 0.55
N ALA A 179 5.70 -4.18 -0.47
CA ALA A 179 6.86 -3.30 -0.33
C ALA A 179 6.87 -2.20 -1.37
N ASN A 180 7.41 -1.04 -1.02
CA ASN A 180 7.54 0.11 -1.90
C ASN A 180 8.98 0.61 -1.85
N ILE A 181 9.63 0.67 -3.00
CA ILE A 181 10.94 1.32 -3.16
C ILE A 181 10.67 2.72 -3.69
N VAL A 182 11.12 3.74 -2.97
CA VAL A 182 10.80 5.15 -3.20
C VAL A 182 12.05 5.91 -3.57
N PHE A 183 11.91 6.83 -4.52
CA PHE A 183 12.87 7.88 -4.81
C PHE A 183 12.11 9.20 -4.90
N GLU A 184 12.49 10.17 -4.08
CA GLU A 184 11.91 11.51 -4.06
C GLU A 184 12.98 12.56 -4.32
N GLN A 185 12.61 13.64 -5.02
CA GLN A 185 13.52 14.73 -5.33
C GLN A 185 12.80 16.07 -5.41
N GLU A 186 13.26 17.01 -4.59
CA GLU A 186 12.87 18.41 -4.69
C GLU A 186 13.40 19.05 -5.98
N THR A 187 12.59 19.93 -6.56
CA THR A 187 12.90 20.68 -7.78
C THR A 187 13.70 21.97 -7.51
N GLY A 188 13.64 22.48 -6.28
CA GLY A 188 14.19 23.76 -5.83
C GLY A 188 14.83 23.65 -4.44
N GLY A 189 15.03 24.79 -3.77
CA GLY A 189 15.53 24.82 -2.38
C GLY A 189 16.88 24.13 -2.16
N GLU A 190 16.94 23.34 -1.09
CA GLU A 190 18.10 22.54 -0.68
C GLU A 190 18.31 21.31 -1.56
N ARG A 191 17.30 21.01 -2.39
CA ARG A 191 17.26 19.91 -3.34
C ARG A 191 17.46 18.58 -2.64
N GLU A 192 16.65 18.37 -1.62
CA GLU A 192 16.63 17.11 -0.90
C GLU A 192 16.37 15.94 -1.86
N THR A 193 17.10 14.87 -1.63
CA THR A 193 16.91 13.57 -2.26
C THR A 193 16.62 12.56 -1.15
N GLU A 194 15.46 11.94 -1.22
CA GLU A 194 15.08 10.84 -0.33
C GLU A 194 15.07 9.51 -1.09
N ILE A 195 15.59 8.48 -0.43
CA ILE A 195 15.43 7.09 -0.86
C ILE A 195 14.82 6.32 0.29
N ALA A 196 13.65 5.72 0.06
CA ALA A 196 12.95 4.96 1.09
C ALA A 196 12.61 3.53 0.66
N LEU A 197 12.44 2.68 1.67
CA LEU A 197 11.83 1.35 1.56
C LEU A 197 10.76 1.22 2.63
N SER A 198 9.50 1.07 2.21
CA SER A 198 8.46 0.58 3.11
C SER A 198 8.20 -0.91 2.85
N SER A 199 7.93 -1.67 3.90
CA SER A 199 7.47 -3.06 3.77
C SER A 199 6.50 -3.44 4.87
N SER A 200 5.42 -4.10 4.46
CA SER A 200 4.30 -4.43 5.33
C SER A 200 3.89 -5.89 5.15
N LEU A 201 3.62 -6.57 6.25
CA LEU A 201 3.15 -7.95 6.29
C LEU A 201 1.91 -8.04 7.19
N SER A 202 0.80 -8.53 6.64
CA SER A 202 -0.44 -8.72 7.39
C SER A 202 -0.92 -10.16 7.36
N TYR A 203 -1.54 -10.56 8.46
CA TYR A 203 -2.27 -11.79 8.62
C TYR A 203 -3.76 -11.49 8.76
N ALA A 204 -4.57 -12.13 7.92
CA ALA A 204 -6.00 -12.01 8.04
C ALA A 204 -6.55 -12.84 9.19
N LEU A 205 -6.84 -12.17 10.30
CA LEU A 205 -7.36 -12.77 11.52
C LEU A 205 -8.83 -13.18 11.33
N ILE A 206 -9.65 -12.27 10.81
CA ILE A 206 -11.04 -12.53 10.42
C ILE A 206 -11.14 -12.24 8.93
N ASP A 207 -11.46 -13.26 8.13
CA ASP A 207 -11.50 -13.15 6.66
C ASP A 207 -12.35 -11.96 6.24
N ARG A 208 -11.82 -11.14 5.31
CA ARG A 208 -12.33 -9.84 4.85
C ARG A 208 -12.44 -8.70 5.86
N THR A 209 -12.57 -8.98 7.16
CA THR A 209 -12.98 -7.98 8.15
C THR A 209 -11.82 -7.42 8.97
N LEU A 210 -10.88 -8.27 9.40
CA LEU A 210 -9.83 -7.88 10.33
C LEU A 210 -8.50 -8.49 9.93
N ASN A 211 -7.52 -7.64 9.64
CA ASN A 211 -6.14 -7.99 9.44
C ASN A 211 -5.28 -7.36 10.54
N VAL A 212 -4.25 -8.09 10.98
CA VAL A 212 -3.23 -7.59 11.92
C VAL A 212 -1.87 -7.81 11.29
N GLY A 213 -0.93 -6.92 11.52
CA GLY A 213 0.33 -6.95 10.80
C GLY A 213 1.48 -6.26 11.51
N VAL A 214 2.57 -6.18 10.77
CA VAL A 214 3.76 -5.39 11.08
C VAL A 214 4.10 -4.58 9.84
N GLU A 215 4.47 -3.33 10.03
CA GLU A 215 4.92 -2.42 8.98
C GLU A 215 6.25 -1.81 9.39
N GLY A 216 7.13 -1.59 8.41
CA GLY A 216 8.40 -0.94 8.62
C GLY A 216 8.71 0.02 7.49
N LEU A 217 9.47 1.07 7.83
CA LEU A 217 9.90 2.13 6.95
C LEU A 217 11.38 2.40 7.21
N ILE A 218 12.15 2.50 6.14
CA ILE A 218 13.58 2.85 6.18
C ILE A 218 13.76 3.99 5.20
N GLU A 219 14.25 5.12 5.68
CA GLU A 219 14.45 6.33 4.88
C GLU A 219 15.90 6.77 4.96
N ARG A 220 16.34 7.38 3.87
CA ARG A 220 17.62 8.06 3.78
C ARG A 220 17.42 9.38 3.08
N LYS A 221 17.59 10.49 3.80
CA LYS A 221 17.47 11.85 3.29
C LYS A 221 18.86 12.46 3.09
N THR A 222 19.02 13.26 2.03
CA THR A 222 20.25 14.00 1.75
C THR A 222 19.96 15.29 1.02
N GLU A 223 20.57 16.37 1.48
CA GLU A 223 20.54 17.65 0.78
C GLU A 223 21.77 17.85 -0.12
N LYS A 224 21.66 18.73 -1.12
CA LYS A 224 22.77 19.03 -2.04
C LYS A 224 24.03 19.53 -1.32
N GLY A 225 23.87 20.23 -0.20
CA GLY A 225 24.97 20.80 0.60
C GLY A 225 25.61 19.82 1.59
N ALA A 226 24.91 18.74 1.95
CA ALA A 226 25.26 17.82 3.02
C ALA A 226 25.19 16.34 2.57
N ARG A 227 25.52 16.05 1.31
CA ARG A 227 25.46 14.67 0.78
C ARG A 227 26.34 13.67 1.53
N ASP A 228 27.34 14.17 2.24
CA ASP A 228 28.32 13.41 3.00
C ASP A 228 27.82 13.08 4.43
N ASP A 229 26.69 13.66 4.84
CA ASP A 229 26.06 13.53 6.17
C ASP A 229 24.55 13.22 6.03
N PRO A 230 24.20 12.01 5.55
CA PRO A 230 22.80 11.60 5.38
C PRO A 230 22.09 11.36 6.70
N GLU A 231 20.82 11.74 6.77
CA GLU A 231 19.90 11.34 7.83
C GLU A 231 19.35 9.94 7.54
N TYR A 232 19.22 9.12 8.58
CA TYR A 232 18.73 7.75 8.49
C TYR A 232 17.61 7.50 9.48
N GLU A 233 16.39 7.36 8.98
CA GLU A 233 15.23 7.03 9.79
C GLU A 233 14.84 5.56 9.59
N VAL A 234 14.54 4.88 10.71
CA VAL A 234 14.05 3.51 10.69
C VAL A 234 12.90 3.40 11.66
N LEU A 235 11.72 3.11 11.13
CA LEU A 235 10.49 2.98 11.87
C LEU A 235 9.96 1.56 11.76
N LEU A 236 9.47 1.00 12.87
CA LEU A 236 8.88 -0.35 12.88
C LEU A 236 7.74 -0.41 13.89
N GLY A 237 6.65 -1.06 13.53
CA GLY A 237 5.52 -1.17 14.43
C GLY A 237 4.43 -2.12 14.00
N PRO A 238 3.49 -2.44 14.90
CA PRO A 238 2.33 -3.24 14.58
C PRO A 238 1.37 -2.45 13.69
N SER A 239 0.49 -3.16 12.99
CA SER A 239 -0.64 -2.54 12.30
C SER A 239 -1.93 -3.34 12.44
N VAL A 240 -3.05 -2.65 12.26
CA VAL A 240 -4.39 -3.23 12.23
C VAL A 240 -5.17 -2.62 11.09
N ASN A 241 -5.88 -3.46 10.35
CA ASN A 241 -6.80 -3.04 9.30
C ASN A 241 -8.17 -3.67 9.57
N VAL A 242 -9.20 -2.83 9.64
CA VAL A 242 -10.59 -3.22 9.84
C VAL A 242 -11.40 -2.79 8.64
N ARG A 243 -12.30 -3.64 8.17
CA ARG A 243 -13.28 -3.31 7.12
C ARG A 243 -14.70 -3.39 7.71
N PRO A 244 -15.23 -2.28 8.26
CA PRO A 244 -16.56 -2.28 8.87
C PRO A 244 -17.67 -2.64 7.88
N THR A 245 -17.49 -2.27 6.61
CA THR A 245 -18.40 -2.63 5.51
C THR A 245 -17.60 -3.19 4.33
N ARG A 246 -18.27 -3.55 3.24
CA ARG A 246 -17.61 -3.96 1.99
C ARG A 246 -16.95 -2.79 1.25
N ASN A 247 -17.29 -1.55 1.60
CA ASN A 247 -16.91 -0.33 0.89
C ASN A 247 -16.15 0.62 1.80
N SER A 248 -15.73 0.18 2.98
CA SER A 248 -15.02 1.04 3.92
C SER A 248 -13.94 0.27 4.65
N PHE A 249 -12.84 0.97 4.91
CA PHE A 249 -11.75 0.46 5.71
C PHE A 249 -11.26 1.54 6.68
N ILE A 250 -10.60 1.07 7.74
CA ILE A 250 -9.76 1.87 8.63
C ILE A 250 -8.50 1.04 8.87
N THR A 251 -7.34 1.64 8.66
CA THR A 251 -6.05 1.07 9.03
C THR A 251 -5.31 2.01 9.97
N ALA A 252 -4.57 1.44 10.91
CA ALA A 252 -3.74 2.16 11.85
C ALA A 252 -2.42 1.42 12.06
N ALA A 253 -1.30 2.15 12.01
CA ALA A 253 0.02 1.62 12.29
C ALA A 253 0.85 2.64 13.09
N PRO A 254 0.98 2.46 14.42
CA PRO A 254 1.98 3.19 15.20
C PRO A 254 3.36 2.58 14.97
N LEU A 255 4.27 3.32 14.35
CA LEU A 255 5.65 2.91 14.14
C LEU A 255 6.58 3.63 15.11
N PHE A 256 7.54 2.91 15.67
CA PHE A 256 8.48 3.42 16.67
C PHE A 256 9.85 3.64 16.04
N GLY A 257 10.48 4.78 16.34
CA GLY A 257 11.81 5.12 15.86
C GLY A 257 12.88 4.19 16.42
N LEU A 258 13.80 3.77 15.56
CA LEU A 258 14.91 2.86 15.88
C LEU A 258 16.30 3.49 15.68
N THR A 259 16.35 4.74 15.23
CA THR A 259 17.59 5.53 15.04
C THR A 259 17.45 6.88 15.73
N ASP A 260 18.58 7.59 15.90
CA ASP A 260 18.61 8.91 16.52
C ASP A 260 17.92 9.98 15.65
N ASP A 261 17.82 9.79 14.33
CA ASP A 261 17.16 10.72 13.41
C ASP A 261 15.63 10.45 13.31
N SER A 262 15.18 9.26 13.73
CA SER A 262 13.76 8.89 13.65
C SER A 262 12.91 9.69 14.65
N PRO A 263 11.63 9.97 14.35
CA PRO A 263 10.69 10.37 15.39
C PRO A 263 10.56 9.27 16.45
N ASP A 264 10.20 9.64 17.68
CA ASP A 264 9.94 8.69 18.77
C ASP A 264 8.84 7.71 18.34
N VAL A 265 7.76 8.26 17.78
CA VAL A 265 6.62 7.52 17.23
C VAL A 265 6.02 8.30 16.06
N GLU A 266 5.70 7.60 14.98
CA GLU A 266 4.84 8.11 13.90
C GLU A 266 3.63 7.19 13.74
N VAL A 267 2.42 7.74 13.79
CA VAL A 267 1.21 6.92 13.70
C VAL A 267 0.50 7.18 12.38
N PHE A 268 0.40 6.16 11.54
CA PHE A 268 -0.34 6.27 10.28
C PHE A 268 -1.78 5.82 10.50
N ILE A 269 -2.76 6.74 10.42
CA ILE A 269 -4.18 6.40 10.46
C ILE A 269 -4.80 6.74 9.11
N VAL A 270 -5.37 5.73 8.46
CA VAL A 270 -5.96 5.89 7.12
C VAL A 270 -7.34 5.28 7.08
N ALA A 271 -8.33 6.04 6.63
CA ALA A 271 -9.70 5.59 6.47
C ALA A 271 -10.18 5.89 5.06
N GLY A 272 -10.98 4.99 4.48
CA GLY A 272 -11.48 5.17 3.12
C GLY A 272 -12.89 4.69 2.89
N LEU A 273 -13.50 5.25 1.84
CA LEU A 273 -14.85 4.94 1.34
C LEU A 273 -14.80 4.72 -0.17
N GLU A 274 -15.12 3.49 -0.60
CA GLU A 274 -15.11 3.08 -1.99
C GLU A 274 -16.49 3.25 -2.65
N PHE A 275 -16.50 3.93 -3.80
CA PHE A 275 -17.64 4.12 -4.68
C PHE A 275 -17.42 3.40 -6.01
N LYS A 276 -18.44 2.69 -6.49
CA LYS A 276 -18.41 2.06 -7.82
C LYS A 276 -19.40 2.77 -8.74
N PHE A 277 -18.91 3.28 -9.86
CA PHE A 277 -19.76 3.87 -10.89
C PHE A 277 -19.77 2.97 -12.13
N GLY A 278 -20.94 2.40 -12.45
CA GLY A 278 -21.19 1.83 -13.78
C GLY A 278 -20.56 0.47 -14.11
N GLY A 279 -20.70 -0.55 -13.26
CA GLY A 279 -20.50 -1.94 -13.72
C GLY A 279 -21.57 -2.37 -14.74
N PRO A 280 -21.29 -3.37 -15.63
CA PRO A 280 -22.38 -4.02 -16.36
C PRO A 280 -23.41 -4.53 -15.35
N ARG A 281 -24.70 -4.42 -15.67
CA ARG A 281 -25.76 -5.11 -14.93
C ARG A 281 -25.50 -6.62 -15.04
N GLY A 282 -24.70 -7.15 -14.11
CA GLY A 282 -24.58 -8.57 -13.86
C GLY A 282 -25.89 -9.02 -13.23
N ALA A 283 -26.54 -9.99 -13.86
CA ALA A 283 -27.79 -10.58 -13.41
C ALA A 283 -27.56 -11.38 -12.12
N ASP A 284 -27.47 -10.70 -10.97
CA ASP A 284 -27.55 -11.28 -9.61
C ASP A 284 -27.98 -10.25 -8.54
N GLU A 285 -28.44 -9.05 -8.93
CA GLU A 285 -29.13 -8.14 -8.01
C GLU A 285 -30.63 -8.46 -8.00
N GLU A 286 -31.01 -9.53 -7.29
CA GLU A 286 -32.39 -9.66 -6.82
C GLU A 286 -32.68 -8.54 -5.80
N GLU A 287 -33.84 -7.91 -5.99
CA GLU A 287 -34.31 -6.69 -5.34
C GLU A 287 -34.22 -6.74 -3.79
N GLY A 288 -33.49 -5.78 -3.22
CA GLY A 288 -33.55 -5.37 -1.81
C GLY A 288 -33.77 -3.85 -1.72
N PRO A 289 -34.48 -3.34 -0.69
CA PRO A 289 -35.40 -2.22 -0.83
C PRO A 289 -34.73 -0.91 -1.22
N ARG A 290 -35.34 -0.26 -2.21
CA ARG A 290 -34.98 1.07 -2.74
C ARG A 290 -34.92 2.09 -1.60
N ALA A 291 -33.79 2.78 -1.50
CA ALA A 291 -33.66 3.96 -0.65
C ALA A 291 -34.70 5.02 -1.07
N PRO A 292 -35.34 5.73 -0.11
CA PRO A 292 -36.30 6.76 -0.45
C PRO A 292 -35.60 7.94 -1.15
N ALA A 293 -36.26 8.47 -2.17
CA ALA A 293 -35.80 9.64 -2.91
C ALA A 293 -35.92 10.91 -2.02
N SER A 294 -34.83 11.68 -1.98
CA SER A 294 -34.65 13.02 -1.38
C SER A 294 -34.04 13.08 0.03
N MET A 295 -32.87 13.74 0.11
CA MET A 295 -32.21 14.21 1.35
C MET A 295 -32.58 15.67 1.72
N PHE A 296 -33.59 16.27 1.08
CA PHE A 296 -34.11 17.58 1.49
C PHE A 296 -35.64 17.57 1.52
N GLY A 297 -36.20 17.67 2.72
CA GLY A 297 -37.62 17.61 2.98
C GLY A 297 -37.98 18.07 4.40
N ARG A 298 -37.89 19.39 4.59
CA ARG A 298 -38.14 20.23 5.79
C ARG A 298 -37.03 20.29 6.83
#